data_AF-K0ERC5-F1
#
_entry.id   AF-K0ERC5-F1
#
_cell.length_a   1.000
_cell.length_b   1.000
_cell.length_c   1.000
_cell.angle_alpha   90.00
_cell.angle_beta   90.00
_cell.angle_gamma   90.00
#
_symmetry.space_group_name_H-M   'P 1'
#
loop_
_entity.id
_entity.type
_entity.pdbx_description
1 polymer ?
#
loop_
_entity_poly.entity_id
_entity_poly.type
_entity_poly.pdbx_seq_one_letter_code
_entity_poly.pdbx_strand_id
1 'polypeptide(L)'
;MALTVWQDQDVDQFREVASRLASVIQSSVDRSGALSQLTEAVESGDAFTDLLIEFAGRWFHETGGQSVLIGPELFWLLSEPSLRKGISNAVRGPETAPDLEYSVSRRSRKLLLICVFETLAQNQWLAGNISEHINMSVTPNATINTSMNGVG
;
A
#
# COMPACT_ATOMS: atom_id res chain seq x y z
N MET A 1 -6.34 -27.37 8.49
CA MET A 1 -6.50 -26.01 9.03
C MET A 1 -5.22 -25.17 8.85
N ALA A 2 -4.48 -25.32 7.74
CA ALA A 2 -3.15 -24.71 7.59
C ALA A 2 -3.14 -23.36 6.84
N LEU A 3 -4.12 -23.12 5.95
CA LEU A 3 -4.13 -21.94 5.10
C LEU A 3 -4.43 -20.63 5.87
N THR A 4 -5.30 -20.68 6.89
CA THR A 4 -5.68 -19.47 7.64
C THR A 4 -4.59 -19.01 8.59
N VAL A 5 -3.84 -19.94 9.18
CA VAL A 5 -2.80 -19.61 10.19
C VAL A 5 -1.59 -18.93 9.55
N TRP A 6 -1.18 -19.35 8.34
CA TRP A 6 -0.12 -18.66 7.58
C TRP A 6 -0.54 -17.24 7.21
N GLN A 7 -1.80 -17.06 6.78
CA GLN A 7 -2.31 -15.73 6.43
C GLN A 7 -2.26 -14.76 7.62
N ASP A 8 -2.67 -15.18 8.82
CA ASP A 8 -2.69 -14.28 9.98
C ASP A 8 -1.27 -13.88 10.45
N GLN A 9 -0.31 -14.83 10.49
CA GLN A 9 1.06 -14.51 10.93
C GLN A 9 1.80 -13.61 9.94
N ASP A 10 1.58 -13.79 8.64
CA ASP A 10 2.26 -13.00 7.63
C ASP A 10 1.68 -11.57 7.55
N VAL A 11 0.40 -11.36 7.90
CA VAL A 11 -0.27 -10.06 7.84
C VAL A 11 0.39 -9.01 8.74
N ASP A 12 0.81 -9.36 9.95
CA ASP A 12 1.49 -8.40 10.84
C ASP A 12 2.83 -7.94 10.24
N GLN A 13 3.57 -8.85 9.61
CA GLN A 13 4.80 -8.52 8.90
C GLN A 13 4.53 -7.61 7.69
N PHE A 14 3.46 -7.86 6.93
CA PHE A 14 3.03 -6.98 5.84
C PHE A 14 2.62 -5.59 6.35
N ARG A 15 1.92 -5.50 7.48
CA ARG A 15 1.52 -4.22 8.11
C ARG A 15 2.73 -3.41 8.58
N GLU A 16 3.73 -4.07 9.16
CA GLU A 16 4.98 -3.41 9.56
C GLU A 16 5.69 -2.79 8.35
N VAL A 17 5.89 -3.56 7.27
CA VAL A 17 6.49 -3.04 6.03
C VAL A 17 5.61 -1.97 5.39
N ALA A 18 4.30 -2.14 5.39
CA ALA A 18 3.35 -1.16 4.88
C ALA A 18 3.45 0.18 5.61
N SER A 19 3.68 0.18 6.93
CA SER A 19 3.85 1.41 7.70
C SER A 19 5.07 2.22 7.27
N ARG A 20 6.17 1.52 6.98
CA ARG A 20 7.41 2.13 6.49
C ARG A 20 7.27 2.60 5.04
N LEU A 21 6.66 1.80 4.18
CA LEU A 21 6.33 2.18 2.80
C LEU A 21 5.43 3.42 2.76
N ALA A 22 4.40 3.46 3.61
CA ALA A 22 3.53 4.61 3.74
C ALA A 22 4.31 5.88 4.14
N SER A 23 5.26 5.75 5.07
CA SER A 23 6.16 6.86 5.44
C SER A 23 6.99 7.34 4.24
N VAL A 24 7.63 6.44 3.48
CA VAL A 24 8.41 6.78 2.28
C VAL A 24 7.54 7.45 1.21
N ILE A 25 6.31 6.97 1.02
CA ILE A 25 5.36 7.57 0.06
C ILE A 25 4.93 8.96 0.54
N GLN A 26 4.63 9.13 1.83
CA GLN A 26 4.22 10.41 2.40
C GLN A 26 5.35 11.44 2.45
N SER A 27 6.61 11.01 2.58
CA SER A 27 7.80 11.88 2.51
C SER A 27 8.19 12.25 1.07
N SER A 28 7.66 11.55 0.06
CA SER A 28 7.94 11.82 -1.35
C SER A 28 7.42 13.20 -1.80
N VAL A 29 8.18 13.85 -2.68
CA VAL A 29 7.77 15.13 -3.31
C VAL A 29 6.48 14.95 -4.09
N ASP A 30 6.38 13.89 -4.90
CA ASP A 30 5.16 13.49 -5.59
C ASP A 30 4.59 12.22 -4.94
N ARG A 31 3.80 12.43 -3.88
CA ARG A 31 3.18 11.35 -3.09
C ARG A 31 2.23 10.50 -3.94
N SER A 32 1.43 11.14 -4.78
CA SER A 32 0.46 10.47 -5.64
C SER A 32 1.15 9.66 -6.73
N GLY A 33 2.21 10.19 -7.34
CA GLY A 33 3.04 9.46 -8.30
C GLY A 33 3.69 8.23 -7.68
N ALA A 34 4.31 8.36 -6.50
CA ALA A 34 4.92 7.24 -5.79
C ALA A 34 3.92 6.12 -5.46
N LEU A 35 2.69 6.48 -5.04
CA LEU A 35 1.62 5.51 -4.79
C LEU A 35 1.11 4.84 -6.08
N SER A 36 1.01 5.59 -7.18
CA SER A 36 0.63 5.04 -8.49
C SER A 36 1.65 4.01 -8.97
N GLN A 37 2.95 4.35 -8.87
CA GLN A 37 4.05 3.44 -9.22
C GLN A 37 3.98 2.14 -8.42
N LEU A 38 3.75 2.21 -7.11
CA LEU A 38 3.60 1.02 -6.28
C LEU A 38 2.39 0.17 -6.69
N THR A 39 1.27 0.82 -7.01
CA THR A 39 0.03 0.16 -7.43
C THR A 39 0.22 -0.57 -8.76
N GLU A 40 0.86 0.06 -9.73
CA GLU A 40 1.14 -0.51 -11.05
C GLU A 40 2.16 -1.65 -10.97
N ALA A 41 3.21 -1.48 -10.17
CA ALA A 41 4.27 -2.46 -10.03
C ALA A 41 3.79 -3.79 -9.42
N VAL A 42 2.71 -3.79 -8.63
CA VAL A 42 2.18 -4.99 -7.93
C VAL A 42 1.92 -6.19 -8.86
N GLU A 43 1.60 -5.92 -10.13
CA GLU A 43 1.29 -6.94 -11.13
C GLU A 43 2.54 -7.57 -11.78
N SER A 44 3.72 -6.95 -11.65
CA SER A 44 4.98 -7.42 -12.22
C SER A 44 6.03 -7.64 -11.13
N GLY A 45 6.49 -8.88 -10.97
CA GLY A 45 7.53 -9.21 -9.97
C GLY A 45 8.80 -8.38 -10.14
N ASP A 46 9.27 -8.20 -11.38
CA ASP A 46 10.48 -7.42 -11.68
C ASP A 46 10.29 -5.94 -11.33
N ALA A 47 9.21 -5.31 -11.82
CA ALA A 47 8.96 -3.88 -11.55
C ALA A 47 8.71 -3.62 -10.06
N PHE A 48 8.04 -4.55 -9.37
CA PHE A 48 7.85 -4.46 -7.93
C PHE A 48 9.16 -4.54 -7.17
N THR A 49 10.06 -5.42 -7.60
CA THR A 49 11.37 -5.62 -6.99
C THR A 49 12.23 -4.37 -7.14
N ASP A 50 12.32 -3.82 -8.36
CA ASP A 50 13.08 -2.59 -8.63
C ASP A 50 12.57 -1.42 -7.78
N LEU A 51 11.24 -1.24 -7.71
CA LEU A 51 10.63 -0.18 -6.91
C LEU A 51 10.87 -0.38 -5.41
N LEU A 52 10.79 -1.63 -4.93
CA LEU A 52 11.02 -1.94 -3.53
C LEU A 52 12.48 -1.70 -3.12
N ILE A 53 13.44 -1.97 -4.01
CA ILE A 53 14.85 -1.63 -3.81
C ILE A 53 15.03 -0.11 -3.74
N GLU A 54 14.39 0.65 -4.63
CA GLU A 54 14.42 2.11 -4.60
C GLU A 54 13.89 2.66 -3.26
N PHE A 55 12.71 2.21 -2.84
CA PHE A 55 12.13 2.61 -1.56
C PHE A 55 12.97 2.16 -0.37
N ALA A 56 13.60 0.99 -0.43
CA ALA A 56 14.50 0.53 0.63
C ALA A 56 15.73 1.43 0.76
N GLY A 57 16.31 1.88 -0.36
CA GLY A 57 17.39 2.85 -0.37
C GLY A 57 16.97 4.19 0.26
N ARG A 58 15.78 4.69 -0.10
CA ARG A 58 15.23 5.92 0.49
C ARG A 58 14.99 5.80 1.99
N TRP A 59 14.37 4.70 2.44
CA TRP A 59 14.16 4.43 3.86
C TRP A 59 15.47 4.33 4.64
N PHE A 60 16.48 3.66 4.07
CA PHE A 60 17.79 3.56 4.68
C PHE A 60 18.42 4.95 4.88
N HIS A 61 18.30 5.84 3.90
CA HIS A 61 18.74 7.23 4.04
C HIS A 61 17.93 8.04 5.05
N GLU A 62 16.60 7.95 5.02
CA GLU A 62 15.70 8.65 5.95
C GLU A 62 15.97 8.27 7.42
N THR A 63 16.35 7.02 7.67
CA THR A 63 16.59 6.49 9.02
C THR A 63 18.06 6.50 9.43
N GLY A 64 18.96 7.03 8.59
CA GLY A 64 20.41 7.00 8.86
C GLY A 64 20.96 5.58 9.03
N GLY A 65 20.36 4.60 8.37
CA GLY A 65 20.73 3.18 8.44
C GLY A 65 20.35 2.47 9.74
N GLN A 66 19.56 3.10 10.63
CA GLN A 66 19.12 2.50 11.89
C GLN A 66 17.89 1.58 11.73
N SER A 67 17.28 1.55 10.55
CA SER A 67 16.11 0.74 10.26
C SER A 67 16.18 0.18 8.85
N VAL A 68 15.58 -0.99 8.65
CA VAL A 68 15.42 -1.63 7.34
C VAL A 68 13.97 -1.54 6.90
N LEU A 69 13.74 -1.32 5.61
CA LEU A 69 12.38 -1.25 5.08
C LEU A 69 11.71 -2.63 5.15
N ILE A 70 12.44 -3.63 4.66
CA ILE A 70 11.99 -5.00 4.50
C ILE A 70 13.17 -5.96 4.75
N GLY A 71 12.90 -7.10 5.39
CA GLY A 71 13.88 -8.16 5.58
C GLY A 71 14.03 -9.07 4.36
N PRO A 72 15.13 -9.86 4.26
CA PRO A 72 15.42 -10.71 3.10
C PRO A 72 14.36 -11.78 2.84
N GLU A 73 13.77 -12.39 3.88
CA GLU A 73 12.75 -13.43 3.73
C GLU A 73 11.49 -12.90 3.05
N LEU A 74 10.98 -11.76 3.51
CA LEU A 74 9.80 -11.13 2.92
C LEU A 74 10.10 -10.54 1.53
N PHE A 75 11.33 -10.04 1.34
CA PHE A 75 11.78 -9.59 0.02
C PHE A 75 11.75 -10.74 -0.99
N TRP A 76 12.29 -11.91 -0.63
CA TRP A 76 12.26 -13.08 -1.52
C TRP A 76 10.84 -13.48 -1.89
N LEU A 77 9.94 -13.59 -0.91
CA LEU A 77 8.53 -13.89 -1.14
C LEU A 77 7.86 -12.93 -2.14
N LEU A 78 8.20 -11.64 -2.09
CA LEU A 78 7.61 -10.61 -2.94
C LEU A 78 8.26 -10.49 -4.32
N SER A 79 9.54 -10.84 -4.42
CA SER A 79 10.39 -10.62 -5.60
C SER A 79 10.22 -11.66 -6.71
N GLU A 80 9.51 -12.77 -6.46
CA GLU A 80 9.45 -13.86 -7.44
C GLU A 80 8.92 -13.38 -8.81
N PRO A 81 9.66 -13.67 -9.90
CA PRO A 81 9.33 -13.20 -11.23
C PRO A 81 8.04 -13.85 -11.74
N SER A 82 7.30 -13.11 -12.56
CA SER A 82 6.11 -13.63 -13.21
C SER A 82 6.53 -14.45 -14.43
N LEU A 83 6.17 -15.74 -14.49
CA LEU A 83 6.30 -16.50 -15.74
C LEU A 83 5.53 -15.78 -16.84
N ARG A 84 6.25 -15.18 -17.79
CA ARG A 84 5.64 -14.63 -19.00
C ARG A 84 4.91 -15.78 -19.68
N LYS A 85 3.63 -15.56 -20.00
CA LYS A 85 2.71 -16.49 -20.66
C LYS A 85 3.10 -16.81 -22.13
N GLY A 86 4.40 -16.86 -22.42
CA GLY A 86 5.00 -16.91 -23.75
C GLY A 86 5.85 -18.14 -24.05
N ILE A 87 5.91 -19.14 -23.16
CA ILE A 87 6.47 -20.46 -23.51
C ILE A 87 5.40 -21.53 -23.26
N SER A 88 4.34 -21.41 -24.05
CA SER A 88 3.58 -22.58 -24.48
C SER A 88 4.47 -23.34 -25.48
N ASN A 89 4.96 -24.52 -25.08
CA ASN A 89 4.97 -25.75 -25.86
C ASN A 89 5.93 -26.78 -25.27
N ALA A 90 5.42 -28.01 -25.18
CA ALA A 90 6.13 -29.24 -24.85
C ALA A 90 6.43 -29.47 -23.36
N VAL A 91 5.54 -30.18 -22.67
CA VAL A 91 5.71 -31.59 -22.27
C VAL A 91 4.66 -31.89 -21.21
N ARG A 92 3.82 -32.89 -21.49
CA ARG A 92 2.85 -33.48 -20.56
C ARG A 92 3.51 -33.81 -19.23
N GLY A 93 3.14 -33.11 -18.17
CA GLY A 93 3.38 -33.48 -16.78
C GLY A 93 2.23 -32.93 -15.93
N PRO A 94 1.85 -33.55 -14.79
CA PRO A 94 0.70 -33.12 -14.02
C PRO A 94 0.86 -31.66 -13.55
N GLU A 95 -0.04 -30.82 -14.04
CA GLU A 95 -0.02 -29.35 -13.96
C GLU A 95 -0.47 -28.79 -12.59
N THR A 96 0.13 -29.15 -11.46
CA THR A 96 -0.43 -28.71 -10.16
C THR A 96 0.50 -28.14 -9.10
N ALA A 97 1.77 -27.87 -9.39
CA ALA A 97 2.68 -27.25 -8.41
C ALA A 97 3.15 -25.82 -8.76
N PRO A 98 3.71 -25.53 -9.96
CA PRO A 98 4.32 -24.23 -10.21
C PRO A 98 3.31 -23.08 -10.20
N ASP A 99 2.14 -23.26 -10.82
CA ASP A 99 1.10 -22.22 -10.89
C ASP A 99 0.61 -21.76 -9.50
N LEU A 100 0.65 -22.65 -8.50
CA LEU A 100 0.21 -22.33 -7.14
C LEU A 100 1.23 -21.46 -6.41
N GLU A 101 2.53 -21.76 -6.52
CA GLU A 101 3.61 -20.99 -5.88
C GLU A 101 3.65 -19.55 -6.41
N TYR A 102 3.62 -19.34 -7.73
CA TYR A 102 3.56 -17.98 -8.32
C TYR A 102 2.30 -17.19 -7.90
N SER A 103 1.21 -17.90 -7.59
CA SER A 103 0.00 -17.27 -7.08
C SER A 103 0.17 -16.72 -5.67
N VAL A 104 1.07 -17.30 -4.86
CA VAL A 104 1.36 -16.83 -3.50
C VAL A 104 2.08 -15.48 -3.59
N SER A 105 3.21 -15.37 -4.28
CA SER A 105 3.96 -14.10 -4.38
C SER A 105 3.13 -12.96 -4.97
N ARG A 106 2.32 -13.24 -6.00
CA ARG A 106 1.39 -12.23 -6.55
C ARG A 106 0.31 -11.84 -5.56
N ARG A 107 -0.25 -12.77 -4.79
CA ARG A 107 -1.21 -12.46 -3.71
C ARG A 107 -0.53 -11.68 -2.57
N SER A 108 0.70 -12.02 -2.21
CA SER A 108 1.50 -11.34 -1.18
C SER A 108 1.79 -9.89 -1.55
N ARG A 109 2.18 -9.61 -2.80
CA ARG A 109 2.34 -8.22 -3.29
C ARG A 109 1.03 -7.42 -3.17
N LYS A 110 -0.10 -8.04 -3.55
CA LYS A 110 -1.42 -7.41 -3.41
C LYS A 110 -1.82 -7.18 -1.97
N LEU A 111 -1.55 -8.13 -1.09
CA LEU A 111 -1.82 -7.99 0.35
C LEU A 111 -1.00 -6.84 0.94
N LEU A 112 0.29 -6.77 0.63
CA LEU A 112 1.15 -5.65 1.03
C LEU A 112 0.58 -4.30 0.55
N LEU A 113 0.17 -4.21 -0.72
CA LEU A 113 -0.45 -3.00 -1.27
C LEU A 113 -1.74 -2.61 -0.50
N ILE A 114 -2.58 -3.58 -0.13
CA ILE A 114 -3.76 -3.33 0.70
C ILE A 114 -3.37 -2.80 2.08
N CYS A 115 -2.36 -3.39 2.73
CA CYS A 115 -1.85 -2.89 4.01
C CYS A 115 -1.29 -1.45 3.91
N VAL A 116 -0.67 -1.09 2.78
CA VAL A 116 -0.23 0.30 2.51
C VAL A 116 -1.42 1.23 2.41
N PHE A 117 -2.45 0.89 1.63
CA PHE A 117 -3.67 1.70 1.57
C PHE A 117 -4.36 1.84 2.93
N GLU A 118 -4.42 0.75 3.71
CA GLU A 118 -4.94 0.77 5.08
C GLU A 118 -4.18 1.79 5.94
N THR A 119 -2.84 1.75 5.90
CA THR A 119 -2.01 2.68 6.69
C THR A 119 -2.16 4.13 6.23
N LEU A 120 -2.16 4.38 4.92
CA LEU A 120 -2.35 5.73 4.37
C LEU A 120 -3.73 6.30 4.72
N ALA A 121 -4.77 5.47 4.71
CA ALA A 121 -6.11 5.86 5.13
C ALA A 121 -6.15 6.23 6.62
N GLN A 122 -5.53 5.42 7.48
CA GLN A 122 -5.43 5.69 8.93
C GLN A 122 -4.63 6.99 9.21
N ASN A 123 -3.58 7.24 8.44
CA ASN A 123 -2.78 8.48 8.53
C ASN A 123 -3.45 9.69 7.87
N GLN A 124 -4.72 9.57 7.47
CA GLN A 124 -5.49 10.61 6.81
C GLN A 124 -4.79 11.16 5.55
N TRP A 125 -4.52 10.29 4.57
CA TRP A 125 -3.91 10.59 3.27
C TRP A 125 -4.29 11.96 2.66
N LEU A 126 -5.56 12.36 2.80
CA LEU A 126 -6.13 13.60 2.27
C LEU A 126 -6.60 14.60 3.34
N ALA A 127 -6.27 14.49 4.63
CA ALA A 127 -6.75 15.48 5.61
C ALA A 127 -6.28 16.92 5.34
N GLY A 128 -5.33 17.14 4.43
CA GLY A 128 -5.08 18.47 3.86
C GLY A 128 -6.19 19.01 2.94
N ASN A 129 -6.96 18.13 2.27
CA ASN A 129 -7.87 18.50 1.17
C ASN A 129 -9.36 18.36 1.53
N ILE A 130 -9.73 17.49 2.48
CA ILE A 130 -11.16 17.26 2.82
C ILE A 130 -11.76 18.46 3.55
N SER A 131 -10.98 19.16 4.39
CA SER A 131 -11.45 20.37 5.07
C SER A 131 -11.81 21.51 4.11
N GLU A 132 -11.19 21.58 2.93
CA GLU A 132 -11.54 22.60 1.93
C GLU A 132 -12.84 22.26 1.17
N HIS A 133 -13.10 20.97 0.92
CA HIS A 133 -14.30 20.57 0.18
C HIS A 133 -15.60 20.66 0.99
N ILE A 134 -15.55 20.44 2.31
CA ILE A 134 -16.75 20.53 3.17
C ILE A 134 -17.23 21.99 3.31
N ASN A 135 -16.33 22.97 3.24
CA ASN A 135 -16.70 24.38 3.39
C ASN A 135 -17.36 25.00 2.14
N MET A 136 -17.39 24.33 0.99
CA MET A 136 -18.06 24.88 -0.21
C MET A 136 -19.55 24.54 -0.32
N SER A 137 -20.11 23.71 0.56
CA SER A 137 -21.49 23.24 0.40
C SER A 137 -22.39 23.44 1.61
N VAL A 138 -22.29 24.56 2.36
CA VAL A 138 -23.43 25.10 3.13
C VAL A 138 -23.26 26.62 3.27
N THR A 139 -23.77 27.42 2.35
CA THR A 139 -24.07 28.83 2.66
C THR A 139 -25.36 28.90 3.47
N PRO A 140 -25.32 29.35 4.74
CA PRO A 140 -26.51 29.53 5.55
C PRO A 140 -27.06 30.94 5.30
N ASN A 141 -28.29 31.06 4.81
CA ASN A 141 -29.06 32.28 4.96
C ASN A 141 -30.27 31.90 5.83
N ALA A 142 -30.12 31.85 7.15
CA ALA A 142 -29.99 32.97 8.07
C ALA A 142 -31.24 33.86 8.09
N THR A 143 -31.83 33.90 9.30
CA THR A 143 -32.56 35.03 9.90
C THR A 143 -34.07 35.07 9.68
N ILE A 144 -34.83 34.51 10.63
CA ILE A 144 -35.98 35.23 11.18
C ILE A 144 -35.77 35.38 12.69
N ASN A 145 -35.50 36.63 13.06
CA ASN A 145 -35.36 37.19 14.39
C ASN A 145 -36.53 36.85 15.32
N THR A 146 -36.22 36.37 16.51
CA THR A 146 -37.06 36.52 17.70
C THR A 146 -36.19 36.92 18.88
N SER A 147 -36.12 38.24 19.16
CA SER A 147 -35.81 38.80 20.49
C SER A 147 -35.87 40.33 20.49
N MET A 148 -36.92 40.89 21.10
CA MET A 148 -36.87 42.13 21.89
C MET A 148 -37.31 41.66 23.29
N ASN A 149 -36.50 41.55 24.34
CA ASN A 149 -35.59 42.49 25.01
C ASN A 149 -36.26 43.78 25.51
N GLY A 150 -36.11 44.01 26.83
CA GLY A 150 -36.52 45.20 27.61
C GLY A 150 -37.08 44.73 28.96
N VAL A 151 -36.32 44.57 30.05
CA VAL A 151 -35.59 45.57 30.86
C VAL A 151 -36.51 46.74 31.26
N GLY A 152 -36.84 46.80 32.55
CA GLY A 152 -37.61 47.86 33.19
C GLY A 152 -38.42 47.33 34.35
#